data_AF-A0A7Z9I3D6-F1
#
_entry.id   AF-A0A7Z9I3D6-F1
#
_cell.length_a   1.000
_cell.length_b   1.000
_cell.length_c   1.000
_cell.angle_alpha   90.00
_cell.angle_beta   90.00
_cell.angle_gamma   90.00
#
_symmetry.space_group_name_H-M   'P 1'
#
loop_
_entity.id
_entity.type
_entity.pdbx_description
1 polymer ?
#
loop_
_entity_poly.entity_id
_entity_poly.type
_entity_poly.pdbx_seq_one_letter_code
_entity_poly.pdbx_strand_id
1 'polypeptide(L)'
;MQYIADRLYHQNKWILMIFLKSIVQLDTANLQFKLKKICTVKKITFIKRTFCFCFLYLILISSSGYSLELTLEEYSEKPYGNIIFLRHALAPGFDANGEPDKFKIDDCSTQRNLSSIGRKQAAMIGEKFFENGISFKKIYSSQWCRCLETAQLLKLGEIIPEPSLNSGFKGIYKKEISLSKLKNILIKLKNEKKIFLMVTHYGTISAMTGINVDSGGAVAYNTKTEESKKILFE
;
A
#
# COMPACT_ATOMS: atom_id res chain seq x y z
N MET A 1 -38.51 -5.46 93.02
CA MET A 1 -38.40 -6.28 91.79
C MET A 1 -39.32 -5.79 90.68
N GLN A 2 -40.60 -5.49 90.93
CA GLN A 2 -41.56 -5.00 89.92
C GLN A 2 -41.13 -3.71 89.17
N TYR A 3 -40.59 -2.73 89.90
CA TYR A 3 -40.23 -1.40 89.35
C TYR A 3 -39.12 -1.41 88.29
N ILE A 4 -38.22 -2.41 88.32
CA ILE A 4 -37.11 -2.52 87.37
C ILE A 4 -37.59 -3.14 86.06
N ALA A 5 -38.52 -4.10 86.12
CA ALA A 5 -39.09 -4.76 84.95
C ALA A 5 -39.92 -3.77 84.10
N ASP A 6 -40.75 -2.93 84.73
CA ASP A 6 -41.56 -1.94 84.02
C ASP A 6 -40.69 -0.86 83.35
N ARG A 7 -39.59 -0.46 83.98
CA ARG A 7 -38.67 0.53 83.40
C ARG A 7 -37.93 -0.03 82.17
N LEU A 8 -37.50 -1.29 82.23
CA LEU A 8 -36.86 -1.98 81.09
C LEU A 8 -37.85 -2.20 79.94
N TYR A 9 -39.11 -2.53 80.23
CA TYR A 9 -40.16 -2.66 79.22
C TYR A 9 -40.45 -1.33 78.50
N HIS A 10 -40.57 -0.23 79.25
CA HIS A 10 -40.79 1.09 78.65
C HIS A 10 -39.59 1.60 77.85
N GLN A 11 -38.37 1.36 78.31
CA GLN A 11 -37.16 1.76 77.61
C GLN A 11 -36.99 1.00 76.28
N ASN A 12 -37.23 -0.31 76.28
CA ASN A 12 -37.19 -1.13 75.06
C ASN A 12 -38.29 -0.74 74.07
N LYS A 13 -39.51 -0.43 74.55
CA LYS A 13 -40.60 0.04 73.70
C LYS A 13 -40.30 1.39 73.05
N TRP A 14 -39.65 2.31 73.78
CA TRP A 14 -39.29 3.63 73.27
C TRP A 14 -38.18 3.56 72.20
N ILE A 15 -37.15 2.73 72.42
CA ILE A 15 -36.08 2.48 71.44
C ILE A 15 -36.66 1.88 70.16
N LEU A 16 -37.55 0.90 70.27
CA LEU A 16 -38.21 0.27 69.12
C LEU A 16 -39.04 1.28 68.31
N MET A 17 -39.75 2.20 68.97
CA MET A 17 -40.54 3.23 68.29
C MET A 17 -39.68 4.28 67.57
N ILE A 18 -38.51 4.63 68.11
CA ILE A 18 -37.55 5.52 67.43
C ILE A 18 -37.00 4.84 66.18
N PHE A 19 -36.66 3.56 66.28
CA PHE A 19 -36.17 2.77 65.16
C PHE A 19 -37.24 2.62 64.05
N LEU A 20 -38.49 2.36 64.43
CA LEU A 20 -39.61 2.30 63.47
C LEU A 20 -39.87 3.65 62.79
N LYS A 21 -39.79 4.78 63.52
CA LYS A 21 -39.93 6.12 62.93
C LYS A 21 -38.81 6.49 61.97
N SER A 22 -37.57 6.06 62.24
CA SER A 22 -36.44 6.32 61.32
C SER A 22 -36.54 5.51 60.02
N ILE A 23 -37.13 4.30 60.08
CA ILE A 23 -37.40 3.48 58.90
C ILE A 23 -38.51 4.10 58.02
N VAL A 24 -39.55 4.68 58.61
CA VAL A 24 -40.65 5.31 57.86
C VAL A 24 -40.21 6.60 57.14
N GLN A 25 -39.11 7.22 57.57
CA GLN A 25 -38.51 8.39 56.90
C GLN A 25 -37.58 8.05 55.71
N LEU A 26 -37.35 6.77 55.40
CA LEU A 26 -36.66 6.39 54.17
C LEU A 26 -37.57 6.63 52.97
N ASP A 27 -37.36 7.76 52.30
CA ASP A 27 -38.03 8.11 51.05
C ASP A 27 -37.63 7.12 49.93
N THR A 28 -38.46 6.09 49.81
CA THR A 28 -38.30 5.00 48.83
C THR A 28 -38.32 5.50 47.38
N ALA A 29 -38.99 6.63 47.11
CA ALA A 29 -39.03 7.22 45.76
C ALA A 29 -37.66 7.82 45.37
N ASN A 30 -36.97 8.47 46.32
CA ASN A 30 -35.62 9.00 46.12
C ASN A 30 -34.60 7.88 45.88
N LEU A 31 -34.73 6.75 46.59
CA LEU A 31 -33.89 5.58 46.39
C LEU A 31 -34.12 4.93 45.02
N GLN A 32 -35.38 4.75 44.60
CA GLN A 32 -35.70 4.24 43.28
C GLN A 32 -35.22 5.16 42.15
N PHE A 33 -35.32 6.48 42.33
CA PHE A 33 -34.80 7.45 41.37
C PHE A 33 -33.28 7.37 41.22
N LYS A 34 -32.55 7.29 42.34
CA LYS A 34 -31.09 7.11 42.33
C LYS A 34 -30.68 5.79 41.68
N LEU A 35 -31.37 4.70 41.97
CA LEU A 35 -31.13 3.38 41.35
C LEU A 35 -31.39 3.40 39.85
N LYS A 36 -32.51 3.99 39.38
CA LYS A 36 -32.79 4.17 37.95
C LYS A 36 -31.69 5.01 37.27
N LYS A 37 -31.24 6.10 37.89
CA LYS A 37 -30.17 6.95 37.35
C LYS A 37 -28.83 6.19 37.23
N ILE A 38 -28.45 5.41 38.24
CA ILE A 38 -27.24 4.57 38.22
C ILE A 38 -27.35 3.49 37.13
N CYS A 39 -28.50 2.81 37.03
CA CYS A 39 -28.74 1.81 35.98
C CYS A 39 -28.68 2.43 34.57
N THR A 40 -29.25 3.61 34.36
CA THR A 40 -29.20 4.32 33.08
C THR A 40 -27.77 4.74 32.72
N VAL A 41 -27.00 5.29 33.66
CA VAL A 41 -25.58 5.66 33.44
C VAL A 41 -24.75 4.41 33.12
N LYS A 42 -24.94 3.30 33.84
CA LYS A 42 -24.28 2.01 33.55
C LYS A 42 -24.65 1.46 32.17
N LYS A 43 -25.93 1.56 31.77
CA LYS A 43 -26.41 1.11 30.46
C LYS A 43 -25.82 1.94 29.31
N ILE A 44 -25.78 3.28 29.46
CA ILE A 44 -25.16 4.19 28.48
C ILE A 44 -23.65 3.96 28.38
N THR A 45 -22.95 3.79 29.50
CA THR A 45 -21.51 3.49 29.49
C THR A 45 -21.23 2.12 28.88
N PHE A 46 -22.06 1.10 29.15
CA PHE A 46 -21.95 -0.21 28.50
C PHE A 46 -22.15 -0.13 26.98
N ILE A 47 -23.20 0.56 26.51
CA ILE A 47 -23.48 0.75 25.07
C ILE A 47 -22.33 1.50 24.39
N LYS A 48 -21.83 2.59 24.98
CA LYS A 48 -20.68 3.34 24.43
C LYS A 48 -19.43 2.47 24.36
N ARG A 49 -19.18 1.63 25.37
CA ARG A 49 -18.02 0.74 25.40
C ARG A 49 -18.14 -0.34 24.33
N THR A 50 -19.30 -0.97 24.19
CA THR A 50 -19.57 -1.96 23.13
C THR A 50 -19.46 -1.36 21.74
N PHE A 51 -20.01 -0.15 21.52
CA PHE A 51 -19.87 0.55 20.23
C PHE A 51 -18.41 0.89 19.91
N CYS A 52 -17.63 1.34 20.90
CA CYS A 52 -16.21 1.61 20.75
C CYS A 52 -15.42 0.32 20.42
N PHE A 53 -15.74 -0.81 21.08
CA PHE A 53 -15.14 -2.11 20.77
C PHE A 53 -15.52 -2.62 19.36
N CYS A 54 -16.78 -2.46 18.92
CA CYS A 54 -17.19 -2.83 17.57
C CYS A 54 -16.50 -1.98 16.50
N PHE A 55 -16.35 -0.68 16.74
CA PHE A 55 -15.65 0.22 15.83
C PHE A 55 -14.15 -0.11 15.74
N LEU A 56 -13.51 -0.40 16.88
CA LEU A 56 -12.11 -0.85 16.92
C LEU A 56 -11.92 -2.20 16.20
N TYR A 57 -12.87 -3.12 16.37
CA TYR A 57 -12.86 -4.43 15.71
C TYR A 57 -13.03 -4.32 14.19
N LEU A 58 -13.87 -3.40 13.70
CA LEU A 58 -14.02 -3.11 12.27
C LEU A 58 -12.75 -2.52 11.64
N ILE A 59 -12.01 -1.67 12.37
CA ILE A 59 -10.70 -1.17 11.94
C ILE A 59 -9.69 -2.32 11.81
N LEU A 60 -9.70 -3.28 12.75
CA LEU A 60 -8.78 -4.42 12.75
C LEU A 60 -9.08 -5.47 11.67
N ILE A 61 -10.34 -5.65 11.24
CA ILE A 61 -10.68 -6.58 10.15
C ILE A 61 -10.28 -6.03 8.78
N SER A 62 -10.19 -4.69 8.65
CA SER A 62 -9.88 -4.02 7.38
C SER A 62 -8.42 -4.12 6.95
N SER A 63 -7.53 -4.64 7.81
CA SER A 63 -6.12 -4.89 7.51
C SER A 63 -5.89 -6.31 6.97
N SER A 64 -6.79 -6.84 6.13
CA SER A 64 -6.40 -7.96 5.27
C SER A 64 -5.32 -7.44 4.31
N GLY A 65 -4.09 -7.85 4.58
CA GLY A 65 -2.88 -7.23 4.05
C GLY A 65 -2.81 -7.24 2.53
N TYR A 66 -3.09 -6.09 1.92
CA TYR A 66 -2.60 -5.81 0.58
C TYR A 66 -1.09 -5.60 0.68
N SER A 67 -0.32 -6.68 0.50
CA SER A 67 1.12 -6.53 0.31
C SER A 67 1.35 -5.73 -0.97
N LEU A 68 2.03 -4.60 -0.85
CA LEU A 68 2.49 -3.77 -1.98
C LEU A 68 3.65 -4.42 -2.73
N GLU A 69 4.20 -5.50 -2.19
CA GLU A 69 5.32 -6.24 -2.75
C GLU A 69 4.91 -7.70 -3.01
N LEU A 70 5.58 -8.33 -3.97
CA LEU A 70 5.50 -9.76 -4.26
C LEU A 70 6.87 -10.25 -4.75
N THR A 71 7.19 -11.51 -4.53
CA THR A 71 8.44 -12.10 -5.06
C THR A 71 8.29 -12.43 -6.54
N LEU A 72 9.41 -12.55 -7.25
CA LEU A 72 9.38 -12.95 -8.66
C LEU A 72 8.78 -14.36 -8.85
N GLU A 73 8.96 -15.25 -7.88
CA GLU A 73 8.38 -16.59 -7.85
C GLU A 73 6.85 -16.54 -7.69
N GLU A 74 6.34 -15.75 -6.74
CA GLU A 74 4.89 -15.53 -6.60
C GLU A 74 4.28 -14.96 -7.90
N TYR A 75 5.01 -14.08 -8.59
CA TYR A 75 4.58 -13.55 -9.88
C TYR A 75 4.56 -14.63 -10.97
N SER A 76 5.56 -15.51 -11.01
CA SER A 76 5.68 -16.52 -12.07
C SER A 76 4.58 -17.58 -11.98
N GLU A 77 4.24 -18.00 -10.75
CA GLU A 77 3.14 -18.93 -10.50
C GLU A 77 1.77 -18.31 -10.81
N LYS A 78 1.56 -17.07 -10.37
CA LYS A 78 0.30 -16.35 -10.53
C LYS A 78 0.53 -14.89 -10.87
N PRO A 79 0.69 -14.55 -12.17
CA PRO A 79 0.94 -13.19 -12.60
C PRO A 79 -0.12 -12.22 -12.09
N TYR A 80 0.29 -11.29 -11.22
CA TYR A 80 -0.61 -10.28 -10.64
C TYR A 80 -1.15 -9.31 -11.70
N GLY A 81 -0.39 -9.08 -12.77
CA GLY A 81 -0.74 -8.21 -13.88
C GLY A 81 -0.03 -8.63 -15.16
N ASN A 82 -0.46 -8.10 -16.29
CA ASN A 82 0.07 -8.46 -17.62
C ASN A 82 1.24 -7.57 -18.07
N ILE A 83 1.62 -6.55 -17.30
CA ILE A 83 2.75 -5.67 -17.58
C ILE A 83 3.77 -5.76 -16.45
N ILE A 84 5.05 -5.85 -16.79
CA ILE A 84 6.14 -5.59 -15.87
C ILE A 84 6.83 -4.31 -16.33
N PHE A 85 6.81 -3.28 -15.48
CA PHE A 85 7.70 -2.14 -15.65
C PHE A 85 9.04 -2.44 -14.99
N LEU A 86 10.14 -2.25 -15.72
CA LEU A 86 11.49 -2.40 -15.20
C LEU A 86 12.22 -1.07 -15.31
N ARG A 87 12.74 -0.56 -14.19
CA ARG A 87 13.65 0.59 -14.26
C ARG A 87 14.97 0.11 -14.84
N HIS A 88 15.53 0.89 -15.76
CA HIS A 88 16.87 0.62 -16.30
C HIS A 88 17.88 0.31 -15.19
N ALA A 89 18.87 -0.53 -15.49
CA ALA A 89 19.93 -0.86 -14.56
C ALA A 89 20.83 0.35 -14.24
N LEU A 90 21.77 0.19 -13.30
CA LEU A 90 22.57 1.30 -12.78
C LEU A 90 23.32 2.07 -13.89
N ALA A 91 23.01 3.37 -14.01
CA ALA A 91 23.66 4.33 -14.91
C ALA A 91 24.03 5.60 -14.14
N PRO A 92 25.27 5.73 -13.63
CA PRO A 92 25.69 6.94 -12.92
C PRO A 92 25.84 8.13 -13.88
N GLY A 93 25.95 9.34 -13.32
CA GLY A 93 26.17 10.57 -14.08
C GLY A 93 24.90 11.24 -14.60
N PHE A 94 25.08 12.19 -15.51
CA PHE A 94 24.01 13.03 -16.06
C PHE A 94 24.01 12.96 -17.59
N ASP A 95 22.82 12.94 -18.18
CA ASP A 95 22.66 13.06 -19.63
C ASP A 95 23.27 14.38 -20.10
N ALA A 96 24.03 14.34 -21.20
CA ALA A 96 24.74 15.45 -21.81
C ALA A 96 25.59 16.28 -20.83
N ASN A 97 26.15 15.65 -19.78
CA ASN A 97 26.87 16.32 -18.70
C ASN A 97 26.07 17.47 -18.05
N GLY A 98 24.74 17.41 -18.12
CA GLY A 98 23.84 18.44 -17.61
C GLY A 98 23.47 19.55 -18.59
N GLU A 99 23.95 19.52 -19.84
CA GLU A 99 23.68 20.49 -20.91
C GLU A 99 22.63 19.94 -21.91
N PRO A 100 21.32 20.23 -21.73
CA PRO A 100 20.25 19.53 -22.46
C PRO A 100 20.31 19.69 -23.97
N ASP A 101 20.78 20.84 -24.47
CA ASP A 101 20.87 21.13 -25.91
C ASP A 101 21.89 20.23 -26.63
N LYS A 102 22.78 19.58 -25.87
CA LYS A 102 23.75 18.61 -26.38
C LYS A 102 23.20 17.17 -26.37
N PHE A 103 22.04 16.93 -25.78
CA PHE A 103 21.44 15.60 -25.75
C PHE A 103 20.89 15.20 -27.12
N LYS A 104 21.25 13.99 -27.57
CA LYS A 104 20.72 13.38 -28.79
C LYS A 104 20.25 11.96 -28.49
N ILE A 105 19.01 11.66 -28.87
CA ILE A 105 18.36 10.39 -28.53
C ILE A 105 19.04 9.19 -29.21
N ASP A 106 19.61 9.41 -30.39
CA ASP A 106 20.25 8.44 -31.27
C ASP A 106 21.78 8.39 -31.11
N ASP A 107 22.36 9.21 -30.24
CA ASP A 107 23.81 9.24 -29.98
C ASP A 107 24.10 9.02 -28.49
N CYS A 108 24.47 7.78 -28.16
CA CYS A 108 24.78 7.37 -26.79
C CYS A 108 25.99 8.08 -26.18
N SER A 109 26.88 8.69 -26.99
CA SER A 109 28.00 9.47 -26.47
C SER A 109 27.54 10.75 -25.75
N THR A 110 26.32 11.21 -26.06
CA THR A 110 25.69 12.38 -25.43
C THR A 110 24.84 12.02 -24.20
N GLN A 111 24.72 10.74 -23.83
CA GLN A 111 23.83 10.26 -22.77
C GLN A 111 24.63 9.71 -21.59
N ARG A 112 24.00 9.63 -20.41
CA ARG A 112 24.53 8.76 -19.35
C ARG A 112 24.18 7.31 -19.68
N ASN A 113 25.19 6.45 -19.61
CA ASN A 113 25.11 5.04 -19.99
C ASN A 113 25.21 4.12 -18.78
N LEU A 114 24.93 2.82 -18.96
CA LEU A 114 25.11 1.84 -17.88
C LEU A 114 26.58 1.80 -17.43
N SER A 115 26.79 1.65 -16.13
CA SER A 115 28.11 1.28 -15.61
C SER A 115 28.39 -0.21 -15.85
N SER A 116 29.63 -0.64 -15.61
CA SER A 116 29.97 -2.07 -15.58
C SER A 116 29.11 -2.85 -14.58
N ILE A 117 28.83 -2.25 -13.42
CA ILE A 117 27.92 -2.80 -12.39
C ILE A 117 26.49 -2.87 -12.95
N GLY A 118 26.01 -1.82 -13.62
CA GLY A 118 24.68 -1.80 -14.25
C GLY A 118 24.50 -2.86 -15.32
N ARG A 119 25.53 -3.12 -16.15
CA ARG A 119 25.48 -4.19 -17.15
C ARG A 119 25.35 -5.57 -16.51
N LYS A 120 26.14 -5.84 -15.46
CA LYS A 120 26.02 -7.08 -14.67
C LYS A 120 24.64 -7.20 -14.03
N GLN A 121 24.14 -6.10 -13.47
CA GLN A 121 22.81 -6.04 -12.88
C GLN A 121 21.72 -6.41 -13.90
N ALA A 122 21.76 -5.84 -15.11
CA ALA A 122 20.81 -6.18 -16.17
C ALA A 122 20.87 -7.66 -16.54
N ALA A 123 22.07 -8.22 -16.73
CA ALA A 123 22.24 -9.64 -17.02
C ALA A 123 21.63 -10.54 -15.92
N MET A 124 21.93 -10.27 -14.65
CA MET A 124 21.37 -11.03 -13.51
C MET A 124 19.85 -10.93 -13.43
N ILE A 125 19.25 -9.77 -13.73
CA ILE A 125 17.79 -9.62 -13.78
C ILE A 125 17.20 -10.50 -14.91
N GLY A 126 17.86 -10.53 -16.07
CA GLY A 126 17.49 -11.41 -17.18
C GLY A 126 17.52 -12.89 -16.79
N GLU A 127 18.60 -13.32 -16.13
CA GLU A 127 18.75 -14.68 -15.59
C GLU A 127 17.61 -15.03 -14.62
N LYS A 128 17.31 -14.15 -13.65
CA LYS A 128 16.21 -14.39 -12.70
C LYS A 128 14.85 -14.56 -13.39
N PHE A 129 14.54 -13.73 -14.40
CA PHE A 129 13.30 -13.91 -15.17
C PHE A 129 13.26 -15.25 -15.92
N PHE A 130 14.40 -15.64 -16.52
CA PHE A 130 14.53 -16.89 -17.25
C PHE A 130 14.38 -18.11 -16.33
N GLU A 131 15.06 -18.12 -15.18
CA GLU A 131 15.01 -19.18 -14.17
C GLU A 131 13.60 -19.38 -13.59
N ASN A 132 12.85 -18.28 -13.45
CA ASN A 132 11.44 -18.32 -13.02
C ASN A 132 10.47 -18.67 -14.16
N GLY A 133 10.96 -19.01 -15.36
CA GLY A 133 10.12 -19.42 -16.50
C GLY A 133 9.23 -18.30 -17.06
N ILE A 134 9.53 -17.04 -16.77
CA ILE A 134 8.73 -15.90 -17.22
C ILE A 134 9.07 -15.59 -18.69
N SER A 135 8.06 -15.68 -19.55
CA SER A 135 8.19 -15.36 -20.97
C SER A 135 7.41 -14.12 -21.35
N PHE A 136 8.03 -13.25 -22.16
CA PHE A 136 7.44 -12.00 -22.59
C PHE A 136 6.96 -12.10 -24.05
N LYS A 137 5.74 -11.64 -24.32
CA LYS A 137 5.21 -11.57 -25.68
C LYS A 137 5.94 -10.52 -26.51
N LYS A 138 6.22 -9.36 -25.90
CA LYS A 138 7.00 -8.26 -26.46
C LYS A 138 7.75 -7.55 -25.33
N ILE A 139 8.92 -7.02 -25.64
CA ILE A 139 9.69 -6.15 -24.77
C ILE A 139 9.70 -4.76 -25.38
N TYR A 140 9.08 -3.81 -24.72
CA TYR A 140 9.17 -2.39 -25.08
C TYR A 140 10.25 -1.73 -24.24
N SER A 141 10.98 -0.80 -24.84
CA SER A 141 12.00 -0.03 -24.12
C SER A 141 11.94 1.44 -24.48
N SER A 142 12.21 2.30 -23.49
CA SER A 142 12.57 3.68 -23.76
C SER A 142 13.76 3.73 -24.71
N GLN A 143 13.77 4.73 -25.60
CA GLN A 143 14.85 4.98 -26.56
C GLN A 143 16.15 5.46 -25.91
N TRP A 144 16.18 5.73 -24.60
CA TRP A 144 17.42 6.07 -23.91
C TRP A 144 18.40 4.90 -23.97
N CYS A 145 19.67 5.17 -24.25
CA CYS A 145 20.67 4.13 -24.46
C CYS A 145 20.77 3.17 -23.27
N ARG A 146 20.74 3.69 -22.04
CA ARG A 146 20.71 2.85 -20.82
C ARG A 146 19.49 1.91 -20.71
N CYS A 147 18.33 2.30 -21.25
CA CYS A 147 17.13 1.46 -21.25
C CYS A 147 17.20 0.40 -22.36
N LEU A 148 17.64 0.79 -23.56
CA LEU A 148 17.88 -0.14 -24.66
C LEU A 148 18.93 -1.19 -24.28
N GLU A 149 20.08 -0.74 -23.75
CA GLU A 149 21.16 -1.60 -23.30
C GLU A 149 20.71 -2.51 -22.15
N THR A 150 19.93 -2.00 -21.19
CA THR A 150 19.32 -2.86 -20.14
C THR A 150 18.50 -3.96 -20.78
N ALA A 151 17.55 -3.63 -21.66
CA ALA A 151 16.65 -4.59 -22.30
C ALA A 151 17.42 -5.64 -23.13
N GLN A 152 18.50 -5.24 -23.82
CA GLN A 152 19.37 -6.13 -24.59
C GLN A 152 20.08 -7.13 -23.68
N LEU A 153 20.64 -6.65 -22.57
CA LEU A 153 21.40 -7.48 -21.64
C LEU A 153 20.52 -8.46 -20.86
N LEU A 154 19.19 -8.24 -20.78
CA LEU A 154 18.28 -9.24 -20.23
C LEU A 154 18.26 -10.53 -21.06
N LYS A 155 18.49 -10.43 -22.39
CA LYS A 155 18.42 -11.56 -23.34
C LYS A 155 17.08 -12.32 -23.36
N LEU A 156 15.97 -11.59 -23.21
CA LEU A 156 14.62 -12.17 -23.07
C LEU A 156 13.76 -12.11 -24.34
N GLY A 157 14.27 -11.55 -25.45
CA GLY A 157 13.55 -11.49 -26.72
C GLY A 157 13.81 -10.21 -27.52
N GLU A 158 12.97 -10.01 -28.55
CA GLU A 158 13.03 -8.81 -29.40
C GLU A 158 12.62 -7.55 -28.65
N ILE A 159 13.38 -6.47 -28.87
CA ILE A 159 13.22 -5.18 -28.20
C ILE A 159 12.63 -4.17 -29.17
N ILE A 160 11.53 -3.56 -28.76
CA ILE A 160 10.79 -2.57 -29.54
C ILE A 160 10.98 -1.20 -28.88
N PRO A 161 11.71 -0.27 -29.51
CA PRO A 161 11.81 1.10 -29.01
C PRO A 161 10.43 1.78 -29.01
N GLU A 162 10.01 2.29 -27.85
CA GLU A 162 8.71 2.94 -27.65
C GLU A 162 8.91 4.35 -27.05
N PRO A 163 8.72 5.41 -27.85
CA PRO A 163 8.92 6.79 -27.40
C PRO A 163 8.07 7.19 -26.19
N SER A 164 6.91 6.57 -25.95
CA SER A 164 6.09 6.89 -24.77
C SER A 164 6.73 6.47 -23.44
N LEU A 165 7.73 5.58 -23.47
CA LEU A 165 8.49 5.14 -22.29
C LEU A 165 9.66 6.08 -21.96
N ASN A 166 9.91 7.11 -22.77
CA ASN A 166 11.01 8.04 -22.61
C ASN A 166 10.93 8.89 -21.35
N SER A 167 12.10 9.29 -20.84
CA SER A 167 12.16 10.21 -19.71
C SER A 167 11.83 11.63 -20.18
N GLY A 168 11.19 12.42 -19.32
CA GLY A 168 10.92 13.83 -19.60
C GLY A 168 12.13 14.77 -19.44
N PHE A 169 13.37 14.28 -19.59
CA PHE A 169 14.62 15.00 -19.30
C PHE A 169 14.58 16.46 -19.79
N LYS A 170 14.64 17.40 -18.83
CA LYS A 170 14.58 18.86 -18.99
C LYS A 170 13.60 19.37 -20.06
N GLY A 171 12.45 18.71 -20.21
CA GLY A 171 11.39 19.16 -21.14
C GLY A 171 11.59 18.77 -22.61
N ILE A 172 12.65 18.03 -22.96
CA ILE A 172 12.84 17.49 -24.33
C ILE A 172 11.64 16.61 -24.71
N TYR A 173 11.12 15.84 -23.74
CA TYR A 173 9.86 15.12 -23.87
C TYR A 173 8.86 15.66 -22.86
N LYS A 174 7.73 16.17 -23.34
CA LYS A 174 6.62 16.56 -22.47
C LYS A 174 6.06 15.30 -21.80
N LYS A 175 6.18 15.26 -20.48
CA LYS A 175 5.83 14.08 -19.67
C LYS A 175 4.36 13.73 -19.82
N GLU A 176 3.48 14.73 -19.87
CA GLU A 176 2.03 14.58 -19.97
C GLU A 176 1.63 13.89 -21.27
N ILE A 177 2.22 14.32 -22.39
CA ILE A 177 1.96 13.74 -23.72
C ILE A 177 2.46 12.30 -23.77
N SER A 178 3.66 12.05 -23.23
CA SER A 178 4.26 10.72 -23.23
C SER A 178 3.46 9.74 -22.38
N LEU A 179 3.05 10.15 -21.18
CA LEU A 179 2.20 9.33 -20.31
C LEU A 179 0.80 9.10 -20.89
N SER A 180 0.21 10.08 -21.57
CA SER A 180 -1.07 9.88 -22.28
C SER A 180 -0.95 8.81 -23.37
N LYS A 181 0.12 8.85 -24.18
CA LYS A 181 0.39 7.81 -25.18
C LYS A 181 0.62 6.43 -24.55
N LEU A 182 1.38 6.37 -23.45
CA LEU A 182 1.62 5.13 -22.73
C LEU A 182 0.31 4.54 -22.18
N LYS A 183 -0.56 5.36 -21.59
CA LYS A 183 -1.90 4.94 -21.14
C LYS A 183 -2.73 4.34 -22.28
N ASN A 184 -2.69 4.94 -23.46
CA ASN A 184 -3.38 4.38 -24.63
C ASN A 184 -2.84 3.01 -25.06
N ILE A 185 -1.53 2.79 -24.94
CA ILE A 185 -0.94 1.46 -25.17
C ILE A 185 -1.44 0.46 -24.12
N LEU A 186 -1.43 0.83 -22.84
CA LEU A 186 -1.89 -0.03 -21.75
C LEU A 186 -3.37 -0.40 -21.89
N ILE A 187 -4.23 0.53 -22.33
CA ILE A 187 -5.65 0.25 -22.62
C ILE A 187 -5.79 -0.80 -23.71
N LYS A 188 -4.98 -0.74 -24.77
CA LYS A 188 -5.00 -1.75 -25.85
C LYS A 188 -4.56 -3.12 -25.37
N LEU A 189 -3.73 -3.18 -24.33
CA LEU A 189 -3.23 -4.42 -23.73
C LEU A 189 -4.17 -4.97 -22.63
N LYS A 190 -5.27 -4.29 -22.29
CA LYS A 190 -6.16 -4.63 -21.15
C LYS A 190 -6.65 -6.08 -21.12
N ASN A 191 -6.88 -6.66 -22.29
CA ASN A 191 -7.43 -8.03 -22.42
C ASN A 191 -6.37 -9.07 -22.82
N GLU A 192 -5.11 -8.67 -22.94
CA GLU A 192 -4.03 -9.60 -23.28
C GLU A 192 -3.71 -10.51 -22.09
N LYS A 193 -3.66 -11.81 -22.36
CA LYS A 193 -3.31 -12.84 -21.37
C LYS A 193 -1.79 -13.05 -21.23
N LYS A 194 -1.01 -12.53 -22.18
CA LYS A 194 0.46 -12.66 -22.18
C LYS A 194 1.09 -11.51 -21.40
N ILE A 195 2.31 -11.73 -20.93
CA ILE A 195 3.08 -10.75 -20.17
C ILE A 195 3.91 -9.88 -21.12
N PHE A 196 3.98 -8.58 -20.85
CA PHE A 196 4.79 -7.61 -21.59
C PHE A 196 5.78 -6.95 -20.64
N LEU A 197 7.01 -6.77 -21.12
CA LEU A 197 8.04 -6.02 -20.39
C LEU A 197 8.12 -4.60 -20.93
N MET A 198 8.22 -3.62 -20.03
CA MET A 198 8.40 -2.21 -20.36
C MET A 198 9.60 -1.65 -19.59
N VAL A 199 10.75 -1.52 -20.27
CA VAL A 199 11.98 -0.98 -19.67
C VAL A 199 11.98 0.55 -19.77
N THR A 200 12.03 1.23 -18.63
CA THR A 200 11.85 2.69 -18.55
C THR A 200 12.58 3.30 -17.35
N HIS A 201 12.13 4.45 -16.86
CA HIS A 201 12.78 5.31 -15.87
C HIS A 201 11.94 5.41 -14.60
N TYR A 202 12.60 5.74 -13.49
CA TYR A 202 11.96 6.02 -12.20
C TYR A 202 10.70 6.90 -12.31
N GLY A 203 10.79 8.06 -12.96
CA GLY A 203 9.71 9.02 -13.03
C GLY A 203 8.50 8.58 -13.87
N THR A 204 8.70 7.63 -14.79
CA THR A 204 7.63 7.02 -15.59
C THR A 204 6.92 5.95 -14.78
N ILE A 205 7.67 5.06 -14.12
CA ILE A 205 7.11 4.00 -13.25
C ILE A 205 6.29 4.63 -12.12
N SER A 206 6.89 5.60 -11.41
CA SER A 206 6.22 6.31 -10.32
C SER A 206 4.93 6.98 -10.77
N ALA A 207 4.93 7.64 -11.95
CA ALA A 207 3.73 8.29 -12.47
C ALA A 207 2.64 7.31 -12.95
N MET A 208 3.02 6.10 -13.38
CA MET A 208 2.07 5.09 -13.86
C MET A 208 1.51 4.21 -12.76
N THR A 209 2.30 3.94 -11.72
CA THR A 209 2.02 2.89 -10.73
C THR A 209 1.88 3.42 -9.30
N GLY A 210 2.33 4.65 -9.03
CA GLY A 210 2.48 5.19 -7.68
C GLY A 210 3.63 4.57 -6.88
N ILE A 211 4.37 3.61 -7.46
CA ILE A 211 5.45 2.88 -6.79
C ILE A 211 6.82 3.40 -7.25
N ASN A 212 7.70 3.56 -6.28
CA ASN A 212 9.10 3.95 -6.49
C ASN A 212 10.00 2.72 -6.43
N VAL A 213 10.94 2.61 -7.38
CA VAL A 213 11.91 1.52 -7.45
C VAL A 213 13.31 2.02 -7.76
N ASP A 214 14.31 1.35 -7.20
CA ASP A 214 15.73 1.59 -7.47
C ASP A 214 16.13 1.13 -8.88
N SER A 215 17.35 1.47 -9.31
CA SER A 215 17.87 1.00 -10.60
C SER A 215 17.81 -0.53 -10.66
N GLY A 216 17.26 -1.09 -11.74
CA GLY A 216 17.01 -2.53 -11.85
C GLY A 216 15.79 -3.06 -11.09
N GLY A 217 15.07 -2.22 -10.34
CA GLY A 217 13.83 -2.63 -9.68
C GLY A 217 12.64 -2.70 -10.64
N ALA A 218 11.66 -3.55 -10.32
CA ALA A 218 10.50 -3.82 -11.18
C ALA A 218 9.16 -3.70 -10.45
N VAL A 219 8.11 -3.43 -11.23
CA VAL A 219 6.72 -3.31 -10.76
C VAL A 219 5.82 -4.09 -11.70
N ALA A 220 5.05 -5.03 -11.15
CA ALA A 220 3.93 -5.67 -11.83
C ALA A 220 2.76 -4.69 -11.88
N TYR A 221 2.19 -4.49 -13.06
CA TYR A 221 1.02 -3.63 -13.30
C TYR A 221 -0.08 -4.42 -13.98
N ASN A 222 -1.28 -4.36 -13.41
CA ASN A 222 -2.46 -5.00 -13.95
C ASN A 222 -3.25 -3.98 -14.78
N THR A 223 -3.23 -4.09 -16.10
CA THR A 223 -3.96 -3.16 -16.98
C THR A 223 -5.49 -3.21 -16.84
N LYS A 224 -6.03 -4.26 -16.21
CA LYS A 224 -7.47 -4.40 -16.00
C LYS A 224 -7.95 -3.65 -14.75
N THR A 225 -7.24 -3.83 -13.64
CA THR A 225 -7.57 -3.22 -12.34
C THR A 225 -6.83 -1.91 -12.10
N GLU A 226 -5.79 -1.63 -12.89
CA GLU A 226 -4.86 -0.51 -12.74
C GLU A 226 -4.04 -0.55 -11.43
N GLU A 227 -4.06 -1.68 -10.74
CA GLU A 227 -3.30 -1.90 -9.52
C GLU A 227 -1.85 -2.33 -9.82
N SER A 228 -0.96 -2.07 -8.86
CA SER A 228 0.47 -2.32 -8.99
C SER A 228 1.05 -2.99 -7.75
N LYS A 229 2.07 -3.82 -7.95
CA LYS A 229 2.89 -4.39 -6.89
C LYS A 229 4.36 -4.38 -7.27
N LYS A 230 5.23 -4.01 -6.35
CA LYS A 230 6.68 -4.06 -6.53
C LYS A 230 7.13 -5.52 -6.57
N ILE A 231 8.02 -5.85 -7.49
CA ILE A 231 8.59 -7.19 -7.63
C ILE A 231 9.92 -7.22 -6.88
N LEU A 232 10.08 -8.21 -6.00
CA LEU A 232 11.32 -8.51 -5.28
C LEU A 232 12.09 -9.60 -6.03
N PHE A 233 13.30 -9.27 -6.44
CA PHE A 233 14.27 -10.20 -7.01
C PHE A 233 15.09 -10.79 -5.86
N GLU A 234 14.51 -11.69 -5.07
CA GLU A 234 15.25 -12.47 -4.05
C GLU A 234 16.30 -13.36 -4.72
#